data_AF-A0A1H4FJR9-F1
#
_entry.id   AF-A0A1H4FJR9-F1
#
_cell.length_a   1.000
_cell.length_b   1.000
_cell.length_c   1.000
_cell.angle_alpha   90.00
_cell.angle_beta   90.00
_cell.angle_gamma   90.00
#
_symmetry.space_group_name_H-M   'P 1'
#
loop_
_entity.id
_entity.type
_entity.pdbx_description
1 polymer ?
#
loop_
_entity_poly.entity_id
_entity_poly.type
_entity_poly.pdbx_seq_one_letter_code
_entity_poly.pdbx_strand_id
1 'polypeptide(L)'
;MVDTAAMEKLRNSKRISDVNPDDYDVIFLAGGWGAAYDLAQSGELADVITRANAAGKILGSVCHGALGLVSAKGIDGAPLVAGRRVTGVTDAQIKSFGIAITPKHPETELRKMGAIFEAQHAWRDYFATHTTIDGNLVTGQNQNSGYETSHRILEKLATQRNA
;
A
#
# COMPACT_ATOMS: atom_id res chain seq x y z
N MET A 1 16.04 -20.53 5.62
CA MET A 1 14.75 -19.99 5.16
C MET A 1 14.47 -20.60 3.80
N VAL A 2 13.70 -21.68 3.73
CA VAL A 2 13.36 -22.31 2.45
C VAL A 2 11.88 -22.68 2.48
N ASP A 3 11.01 -21.66 2.46
CA ASP A 3 9.62 -21.87 2.10
C ASP A 3 9.57 -22.10 0.59
N THR A 4 9.57 -23.37 0.20
CA THR A 4 9.60 -23.77 -1.22
C THR A 4 8.41 -23.21 -1.99
N ALA A 5 7.22 -23.18 -1.37
CA ALA A 5 6.01 -22.69 -2.02
C ALA A 5 6.07 -21.18 -2.28
N ALA A 6 6.56 -20.40 -1.32
CA ALA A 6 6.77 -18.96 -1.50
C ALA A 6 7.83 -18.68 -2.57
N MET A 7 8.94 -19.41 -2.56
CA MET A 7 10.03 -19.22 -3.53
C MET A 7 9.60 -19.58 -4.95
N GLU A 8 8.75 -20.60 -5.12
CA GLU A 8 8.21 -20.96 -6.43
C GLU A 8 7.29 -19.88 -6.99
N LYS A 9 6.43 -19.29 -6.14
CA LYS A 9 5.60 -18.13 -6.52
C LYS A 9 6.42 -16.89 -6.88
N LEU A 10 7.53 -16.66 -6.17
CA LEU A 10 8.43 -15.55 -6.46
C LEU A 10 9.14 -15.74 -7.81
N ARG A 11 9.56 -16.96 -8.15
CA ARG A 11 10.20 -17.28 -9.43
C ARG A 11 9.23 -17.21 -10.61
N ASN A 12 7.97 -17.57 -10.38
CA ASN A 12 6.92 -17.63 -11.39
C ASN A 12 5.82 -16.61 -11.09
N SER A 13 6.20 -15.36 -10.80
CA SER A 13 5.23 -14.33 -10.45
C SER A 13 4.30 -14.04 -11.64
N LYS A 14 3.01 -13.87 -11.34
CA LYS A 14 2.02 -13.46 -12.35
C LYS A 14 2.32 -12.02 -12.76
N ARG A 15 2.04 -11.71 -14.03
CA ARG A 15 1.94 -10.30 -14.46
C ARG A 15 0.74 -9.68 -13.76
N ILE A 16 0.82 -8.40 -13.45
CA ILE A 16 -0.26 -7.71 -12.76
C ILE A 16 -1.56 -7.70 -13.59
N SER A 17 -1.46 -7.62 -14.91
CA SER A 17 -2.62 -7.72 -15.83
C SER A 17 -3.30 -9.08 -15.84
N ASP A 18 -2.61 -10.15 -15.42
CA ASP A 18 -3.18 -11.50 -15.31
C ASP A 18 -3.84 -11.75 -13.94
N VAL A 19 -3.83 -10.77 -13.04
CA VAL A 19 -4.41 -10.89 -11.70
C VAL A 19 -5.92 -10.59 -11.76
N ASN A 20 -6.71 -11.59 -11.37
CA ASN A 20 -8.11 -11.41 -11.05
C ASN A 20 -8.27 -11.06 -9.56
N PRO A 21 -8.70 -9.84 -9.18
CA PRO A 21 -8.86 -9.46 -7.78
C PRO A 21 -9.95 -10.27 -7.05
N ASP A 22 -10.88 -10.88 -7.77
CA ASP A 22 -11.94 -11.69 -7.14
C ASP A 22 -11.42 -12.99 -6.52
N ASP A 23 -10.27 -13.48 -6.99
CA ASP A 23 -9.61 -14.67 -6.46
C ASP A 23 -8.98 -14.43 -5.06
N TYR A 24 -9.00 -13.19 -4.58
CA TYR A 24 -8.33 -12.78 -3.34
C TYR A 24 -9.30 -12.05 -2.41
N ASP A 25 -9.14 -12.27 -1.10
CA ASP A 25 -9.82 -11.47 -0.07
C ASP A 25 -9.09 -10.17 0.24
N VAL A 26 -7.76 -10.19 0.09
CA VAL A 26 -6.84 -9.11 0.44
C VAL A 26 -5.84 -8.92 -0.70
N ILE A 27 -5.61 -7.67 -1.09
CA ILE A 27 -4.48 -7.29 -1.92
C ILE A 27 -3.48 -6.52 -1.06
N PHE A 28 -2.23 -6.98 -1.00
CA PHE A 28 -1.18 -6.35 -0.20
C PHE A 28 -0.05 -5.83 -1.08
N LEU A 29 0.16 -4.51 -1.04
CA LEU A 29 1.19 -3.79 -1.78
C LEU A 29 2.45 -3.69 -0.92
N ALA A 30 3.43 -4.55 -1.21
CA ALA A 30 4.72 -4.51 -0.55
C ALA A 30 5.53 -3.26 -0.96
N GLY A 31 6.33 -2.75 -0.03
CA GLY A 31 7.21 -1.60 -0.29
C GLY A 31 8.57 -1.99 -0.86
N GLY A 32 9.56 -1.13 -0.57
CA GLY A 32 10.90 -1.20 -1.17
C GLY A 32 11.06 -0.15 -2.28
N TRP A 33 12.31 0.24 -2.54
CA TRP A 33 12.62 1.37 -3.41
C TRP A 33 12.17 1.20 -4.86
N GLY A 34 12.10 -0.05 -5.34
CA GLY A 34 11.59 -0.36 -6.69
C GLY A 34 10.19 0.19 -6.95
N ALA A 35 9.33 0.19 -5.91
CA ALA A 35 7.96 0.69 -6.01
C ALA A 35 7.86 2.17 -6.38
N ALA A 36 8.91 2.95 -6.10
CA ALA A 36 9.00 4.34 -6.55
C ALA A 36 8.99 4.46 -8.08
N TYR A 37 9.45 3.44 -8.79
CA TYR A 37 9.67 3.45 -10.24
C TYR A 37 8.54 2.83 -11.05
N ASP A 38 7.57 2.14 -10.47
CA ASP A 38 6.54 1.45 -11.25
C ASP A 38 5.11 1.59 -10.70
N LEU A 39 4.90 1.44 -9.38
CA LEU A 39 3.54 1.28 -8.84
C LEU A 39 2.63 2.48 -9.10
N ALA A 40 3.10 3.70 -8.83
CA ALA A 40 2.29 4.92 -9.01
C ALA A 40 2.07 5.34 -10.48
N GLN A 41 2.71 4.66 -11.42
CA GLN A 41 2.58 4.95 -12.85
C GLN A 41 2.09 3.77 -13.69
N SER A 42 1.81 2.62 -13.06
CA SER A 42 1.27 1.44 -13.73
C SER A 42 -0.25 1.53 -13.84
N GLY A 43 -0.75 1.71 -15.08
CA GLY A 43 -2.18 1.67 -15.38
C GLY A 43 -2.80 0.30 -15.10
N GLU A 44 -2.09 -0.78 -15.42
CA GLU A 44 -2.58 -2.15 -15.16
C GLU A 44 -2.77 -2.40 -13.66
N LEU A 45 -1.83 -1.93 -12.82
CA LEU A 45 -1.97 -2.00 -11.37
C LEU A 45 -3.15 -1.15 -10.89
N ALA A 46 -3.27 0.08 -11.39
CA ALA A 46 -4.38 0.96 -11.03
C ALA A 46 -5.74 0.33 -11.33
N ASP A 47 -5.87 -0.38 -12.46
CA ASP A 47 -7.09 -1.08 -12.84
C ASP A 47 -7.40 -2.26 -11.91
N VAL A 48 -6.39 -3.05 -11.53
CA VAL A 48 -6.56 -4.15 -10.56
C VAL A 48 -7.02 -3.61 -9.20
N ILE A 49 -6.36 -2.56 -8.68
CA ILE A 49 -6.70 -1.98 -7.38
C ILE A 49 -8.07 -1.30 -7.41
N THR A 50 -8.43 -0.64 -8.50
CA THR A 50 -9.77 -0.04 -8.69
C THR A 50 -10.86 -1.11 -8.66
N ARG A 51 -10.69 -2.21 -9.39
CA ARG A 51 -11.65 -3.34 -9.38
C ARG A 51 -11.73 -4.00 -8.00
N ALA A 52 -10.60 -4.21 -7.35
CA ALA A 52 -10.55 -4.76 -6.00
C ALA A 52 -11.27 -3.87 -4.98
N ASN A 53 -11.10 -2.55 -5.08
CA ASN A 53 -11.83 -1.60 -4.24
C ASN A 53 -13.34 -1.69 -4.48
N ALA A 54 -13.77 -1.73 -5.75
CA ALA A 54 -15.18 -1.86 -6.10
C ALA A 54 -15.80 -3.17 -5.61
N ALA A 55 -15.03 -4.25 -5.58
CA ALA A 55 -15.42 -5.55 -5.02
C ALA A 55 -15.32 -5.62 -3.49
N GLY A 56 -15.03 -4.50 -2.81
CA GLY A 56 -14.98 -4.43 -1.34
C GLY A 56 -13.79 -5.17 -0.71
N LYS A 57 -12.76 -5.50 -1.50
CA LYS A 57 -11.56 -6.20 -1.01
C LYS A 57 -10.77 -5.31 -0.03
N ILE A 58 -10.07 -5.94 0.91
CA ILE A 58 -9.14 -5.22 1.79
C ILE A 58 -7.89 -4.88 0.99
N LEU A 59 -7.48 -3.61 1.02
CA LEU A 59 -6.29 -3.11 0.36
C LEU A 59 -5.26 -2.74 1.43
N GLY A 60 -4.19 -3.52 1.48
CA GLY A 60 -3.06 -3.33 2.37
C GLY A 60 -1.88 -2.68 1.65
N SER A 61 -1.12 -1.82 2.33
CA SER A 61 0.18 -1.38 1.80
C SER A 61 1.18 -1.04 2.90
N VAL A 62 2.48 -1.18 2.64
CA VAL A 62 3.53 -0.75 3.57
C VAL A 62 4.60 0.06 2.86
N CYS A 63 5.09 1.13 3.50
CA CYS A 63 6.23 1.93 3.03
C CYS A 63 5.96 2.55 1.65
N HIS A 64 6.78 2.22 0.65
CA HIS A 64 6.60 2.65 -0.74
C HIS A 64 5.46 1.91 -1.46
N GLY A 65 4.96 0.80 -0.90
CA GLY A 65 3.84 0.06 -1.49
C GLY A 65 2.58 0.90 -1.60
N ALA A 66 2.45 1.93 -0.75
CA ALA A 66 1.34 2.88 -0.81
C ALA A 66 1.26 3.64 -2.16
N LEU A 67 2.35 3.67 -2.94
CA LEU A 67 2.34 4.20 -4.31
C LEU A 67 1.41 3.42 -5.24
N GLY A 68 1.15 2.14 -4.97
CA GLY A 68 0.18 1.35 -5.74
C GLY A 68 -1.28 1.80 -5.58
N LEU A 69 -1.56 2.70 -4.63
CA LEU A 69 -2.90 3.28 -4.43
C LEU A 69 -3.09 4.60 -5.19
N VAL A 70 -2.00 5.25 -5.65
CA VAL A 70 -2.01 6.63 -6.15
C VAL A 70 -2.91 6.80 -7.38
N SER A 71 -2.83 5.87 -8.34
CA SER A 71 -3.58 5.96 -9.59
C SER A 71 -4.92 5.21 -9.56
N ALA A 72 -5.22 4.49 -8.48
CA ALA A 72 -6.47 3.76 -8.33
C ALA A 72 -7.66 4.71 -8.08
N LYS A 73 -8.87 4.24 -8.40
CA LYS A 73 -10.09 5.03 -8.27
C LYS A 73 -11.07 4.45 -7.26
N GLY A 74 -11.86 5.33 -6.65
CA GLY A 74 -13.05 5.03 -5.89
C GLY A 74 -14.21 4.57 -6.78
N ILE A 75 -15.30 4.13 -6.16
CA ILE A 75 -16.52 3.67 -6.84
C ILE A 75 -17.22 4.79 -7.63
N ASP A 76 -16.98 6.03 -7.25
CA ASP A 76 -17.47 7.26 -7.88
C ASP A 76 -16.55 7.76 -9.01
N GLY A 77 -15.44 7.06 -9.27
CA GLY A 77 -14.44 7.43 -10.26
C GLY A 77 -13.43 8.49 -9.79
N ALA A 78 -13.58 9.04 -8.58
CA ALA A 78 -12.58 9.93 -7.97
C ALA A 78 -11.31 9.15 -7.59
N PRO A 79 -10.17 9.80 -7.31
CA PRO A 79 -9.00 9.10 -6.80
C PRO A 79 -9.35 8.31 -5.53
N LEU A 80 -8.91 7.05 -5.44
CA LEU A 80 -9.26 6.14 -4.36
C LEU A 80 -8.99 6.72 -2.97
N VAL A 81 -7.89 7.47 -2.85
CA VAL A 81 -7.41 8.02 -1.58
C VAL A 81 -7.97 9.40 -1.27
N ALA A 82 -8.73 10.04 -2.18
CA ALA A 82 -9.25 11.39 -1.97
C ALA A 82 -10.16 11.45 -0.73
N GLY A 83 -9.82 12.31 0.23
CA GLY A 83 -10.55 12.45 1.50
C GLY A 83 -10.43 11.25 2.45
N ARG A 84 -9.66 10.21 2.09
CA ARG A 84 -9.42 9.02 2.93
C ARG A 84 -8.12 9.16 3.70
N ARG A 85 -8.08 8.54 4.88
CA ARG A 85 -6.89 8.49 5.73
C ARG A 85 -5.98 7.36 5.27
N VAL A 86 -4.71 7.68 5.03
CA VAL A 86 -3.67 6.72 4.61
C VAL A 86 -2.32 7.14 5.15
N THR A 87 -1.36 6.22 5.16
CA THR A 87 0.04 6.49 5.44
C THR A 87 0.95 5.73 4.48
N GLY A 88 2.24 6.06 4.49
CA GLY A 88 3.31 5.51 3.68
C GLY A 88 4.63 6.09 4.16
N VAL A 89 5.76 5.75 3.52
CA VAL A 89 7.03 6.32 3.98
C VAL A 89 7.01 7.85 3.81
N THR A 90 7.47 8.56 4.83
CA THR A 90 7.44 10.03 4.83
C THR A 90 8.60 10.60 4.02
N ASP A 91 8.42 11.82 3.52
CA ASP A 91 9.51 12.52 2.82
C ASP A 91 10.69 12.79 3.77
N ALA A 92 10.42 12.98 5.07
CA ALA A 92 11.43 13.12 6.11
C ALA A 92 12.24 11.82 6.34
N GLN A 93 11.58 10.65 6.29
CA GLN A 93 12.24 9.35 6.36
C GLN A 93 13.14 9.13 5.13
N ILE A 94 12.65 9.42 3.93
CA ILE A 94 13.45 9.29 2.69
C ILE A 94 14.70 10.19 2.75
N LYS A 95 14.53 11.46 3.14
CA LYS A 95 15.64 12.41 3.28
C LYS A 95 16.70 11.93 4.28
N SER A 96 16.28 11.27 5.37
CA SER A 96 17.19 10.74 6.40
C SER A 96 18.09 9.61 5.89
N PHE A 97 17.68 8.90 4.83
CA PHE A 97 18.50 7.86 4.20
C PHE A 97 19.46 8.39 3.13
N GLY A 98 19.47 9.71 2.87
CA GLY A 98 20.33 10.32 1.86
C GLY A 98 19.99 9.90 0.43
N ILE A 99 18.76 9.42 0.19
CA ILE A 99 18.30 9.04 -1.15
C ILE A 99 17.96 10.31 -1.92
N ALA A 100 18.78 10.62 -2.92
CA ALA A 100 18.67 11.87 -3.67
C ALA A 100 17.69 11.81 -4.85
N ILE A 101 17.48 10.64 -5.47
CA ILE A 101 16.70 10.51 -6.71
C ILE A 101 15.86 9.24 -6.71
N THR A 102 14.56 9.40 -6.48
CA THR A 102 13.51 8.42 -6.82
C THR A 102 12.33 9.19 -7.44
N PRO A 103 11.63 8.64 -8.46
CA PRO A 103 10.73 9.45 -9.28
C PRO A 103 9.39 9.79 -8.61
N LYS A 104 8.96 8.99 -7.63
CA LYS A 104 7.69 9.16 -6.90
C LYS A 104 7.87 8.82 -5.42
N HIS A 105 7.33 9.65 -4.53
CA HIS A 105 7.36 9.45 -3.09
C HIS A 105 5.95 9.30 -2.51
N PRO A 106 5.70 8.37 -1.58
CA PRO A 106 4.36 8.10 -1.09
C PRO A 106 3.66 9.32 -0.49
N GLU A 107 4.30 10.01 0.46
CA GLU A 107 3.70 11.17 1.13
C GLU A 107 3.30 12.26 0.13
N THR A 108 4.24 12.70 -0.70
CA THR A 108 3.99 13.72 -1.73
C THR A 108 2.87 13.32 -2.69
N GLU A 109 2.89 12.10 -3.24
CA GLU A 109 1.93 11.67 -4.26
C GLU A 109 0.54 11.39 -3.69
N LEU A 110 0.43 10.81 -2.49
CA LEU A 110 -0.85 10.57 -1.84
C LEU A 110 -1.53 11.89 -1.44
N ARG A 111 -0.77 12.84 -0.88
CA ARG A 111 -1.28 14.20 -0.59
C ARG A 111 -1.77 14.89 -1.86
N LYS A 112 -1.04 14.75 -2.97
CA LYS A 112 -1.44 15.31 -4.28
C LYS A 112 -2.78 14.75 -4.78
N MET A 113 -3.10 13.49 -4.46
CA MET A 113 -4.39 12.86 -4.78
C MET A 113 -5.51 13.21 -3.78
N GLY A 114 -5.26 14.13 -2.84
CA GLY A 114 -6.25 14.60 -1.86
C GLY A 114 -6.38 13.71 -0.63
N ALA A 115 -5.40 12.85 -0.36
CA ALA A 115 -5.43 11.99 0.82
C ALA A 115 -5.19 12.77 2.11
N ILE A 116 -5.86 12.34 3.19
CA ILE A 116 -5.56 12.75 4.56
C ILE A 116 -4.37 11.91 5.02
N PHE A 117 -3.16 12.34 4.65
CA PHE A 117 -1.95 11.58 4.96
C PHE A 117 -1.57 11.71 6.44
N GLU A 118 -1.57 10.59 7.15
CA GLU A 118 -1.18 10.46 8.55
C GLU A 118 0.30 10.04 8.65
N ALA A 119 1.03 10.65 9.57
CA ALA A 119 2.43 10.34 9.82
C ALA A 119 2.75 10.47 11.31
N GLN A 120 3.62 9.61 11.80
CA GLN A 120 4.33 9.81 13.06
C GLN A 120 5.78 10.14 12.79
N HIS A 121 6.32 11.03 13.63
CA HIS A 121 7.72 11.44 13.61
C HIS A 121 8.42 11.08 14.92
N ALA A 122 9.73 10.89 14.86
CA ALA A 122 10.56 10.61 16.02
C ALA A 122 11.93 11.32 15.90
N TRP A 123 12.67 11.39 17.02
CA TRP A 123 14.05 11.90 17.05
C TRP A 123 14.93 11.30 15.93
N ARG A 124 14.75 10.00 15.68
CA ARG A 124 15.30 9.29 14.53
C ARG A 124 14.12 8.82 13.71
N ASP A 125 13.78 9.58 12.67
CA ASP A 125 12.49 9.48 11.98
C ASP A 125 12.24 8.09 11.35
N TYR A 126 13.31 7.39 10.96
CA TYR A 126 13.22 6.03 10.45
C TYR A 126 12.72 4.98 11.48
N PHE A 127 12.72 5.32 12.78
CA PHE A 127 12.11 4.50 13.83
C PHE A 127 10.65 4.83 14.11
N ALA A 128 10.13 5.97 13.65
CA ALA A 128 8.74 6.32 13.85
C ALA A 128 7.85 5.31 13.10
N THR A 129 6.80 4.80 13.73
CA THR A 129 5.93 3.78 13.14
C THR A 129 4.49 4.23 13.20
N HIS A 130 3.75 4.01 12.11
CA HIS A 130 2.32 4.29 12.08
C HIS A 130 1.59 3.29 11.20
N THR A 131 0.36 2.97 11.57
CA THR A 131 -0.58 2.19 10.75
C THR A 131 -1.91 2.93 10.76
N THR A 132 -2.46 3.19 9.58
CA THR A 132 -3.75 3.85 9.38
C THR A 132 -4.75 2.83 8.87
N ILE A 133 -5.98 2.87 9.41
CA ILE A 133 -7.11 2.05 8.97
C ILE A 133 -8.24 3.00 8.60
N ASP A 134 -8.71 2.91 7.36
CA ASP A 134 -9.86 3.67 6.87
C ASP A 134 -10.70 2.79 5.95
N GLY A 135 -11.88 2.36 6.41
CA GLY A 135 -12.74 1.45 5.65
C GLY A 135 -11.99 0.17 5.28
N ASN A 136 -11.84 -0.09 3.98
CA ASN A 136 -11.10 -1.22 3.43
C ASN A 136 -9.60 -0.95 3.20
N LEU A 137 -9.09 0.25 3.46
CA LEU A 137 -7.67 0.59 3.35
C LEU A 137 -6.96 0.36 4.69
N VAL A 138 -5.85 -0.38 4.66
CA VAL A 138 -4.98 -0.62 5.82
C VAL A 138 -3.52 -0.37 5.42
N THR A 139 -2.97 0.78 5.79
CA THR A 139 -1.67 1.24 5.29
C THR A 139 -0.67 1.42 6.42
N GLY A 140 0.59 1.04 6.21
CA GLY A 140 1.69 1.15 7.16
C GLY A 140 2.79 2.11 6.67
N GLN A 141 3.26 2.98 7.56
CA GLN A 141 4.22 4.03 7.25
C GLN A 141 5.56 3.47 6.76
N ASN A 142 6.10 2.44 7.42
CA ASN A 142 7.36 1.84 7.02
C ASN A 142 7.48 0.37 7.43
N GLN A 143 8.67 -0.18 7.31
CA GLN A 143 8.97 -1.60 7.45
C GLN A 143 8.70 -2.08 8.88
N ASN A 144 8.88 -1.21 9.86
CA ASN A 144 8.55 -1.50 11.25
C ASN A 144 7.03 -1.55 11.49
N SER A 145 6.24 -0.84 10.67
CA SER A 145 4.77 -0.93 10.70
C SER A 145 4.22 -2.23 10.14
N GLY A 146 5.02 -3.03 9.41
CA GLY A 146 4.52 -4.19 8.66
C GLY A 146 3.83 -5.24 9.52
N TYR A 147 4.31 -5.46 10.74
CA TYR A 147 3.69 -6.38 11.69
C TYR A 147 2.27 -5.92 12.07
N GLU A 148 2.12 -4.68 12.52
CA GLU A 148 0.84 -4.11 12.93
C GLU A 148 -0.12 -4.05 11.75
N THR A 149 0.34 -3.55 10.58
CA THR A 149 -0.48 -3.47 9.37
C THR A 149 -1.04 -4.85 8.99
N SER A 150 -0.22 -5.90 9.04
CA SER A 150 -0.67 -7.28 8.74
C SER A 150 -1.67 -7.80 9.77
N HIS A 151 -1.47 -7.52 11.06
CA HIS A 151 -2.41 -7.92 12.12
C HIS A 151 -3.77 -7.25 11.94
N ARG A 152 -3.80 -5.96 11.63
CA ARG A 152 -5.04 -5.20 11.39
C ARG A 152 -5.81 -5.70 10.18
N ILE A 153 -5.11 -6.11 9.12
CA ILE A 153 -5.72 -6.77 7.95
C ILE A 153 -6.38 -8.08 8.37
N LEU A 154 -5.69 -8.93 9.14
CA LEU A 154 -6.22 -10.22 9.58
C LEU A 154 -7.42 -10.06 10.53
N GLU A 155 -7.35 -9.11 11.47
CA GLU A 155 -8.45 -8.74 12.37
C GLU A 155 -9.70 -8.33 11.56
N LYS A 156 -9.51 -7.47 10.56
CA LYS A 156 -10.58 -7.02 9.67
C LYS A 156 -11.17 -8.16 8.84
N LEU A 157 -10.32 -9.01 8.26
CA LEU A 157 -10.76 -10.16 7.47
C LEU A 157 -11.58 -11.15 8.30
N ALA A 158 -11.14 -11.43 9.54
CA ALA A 158 -11.89 -12.28 10.46
C ALA A 158 -13.26 -11.68 10.79
N THR A 159 -13.33 -10.35 10.96
CA THR A 159 -14.59 -9.66 11.25
C THR A 159 -15.56 -9.73 10.06
N GLN A 160 -15.08 -9.53 8.83
CA GLN A 160 -15.90 -9.60 7.62
C GLN A 160 -16.48 -10.99 7.36
N ARG A 161 -15.77 -12.06 7.74
CA ARG A 161 -16.23 -13.45 7.54
C ARG A 161 -17.25 -13.90 8.58
N ASN A 162 -17.34 -13.19 9.71
CA ASN A 162 -18.23 -13.52 10.82
C ASN A 162 -19.50 -12.64 10.85
N ALA A 163 -19.65 -11.70 9.91
CA ALA A 163 -20.80 -10.82 9.75
C ALA A 163 -21.76 -11.39 8.70
#